data_AF-A0A552LUS5-F1
#
_entry.id   AF-A0A552LUS5-F1
#
_cell.length_a   1.000
_cell.length_b   1.000
_cell.length_c   1.000
_cell.angle_alpha   90.00
_cell.angle_beta   90.00
_cell.angle_gamma   90.00
#
_symmetry.space_group_name_H-M   'P 1'
#
loop_
_entity.id
_entity.type
_entity.pdbx_description
1 polymer ?
#
loop_
_entity_poly.entity_id
_entity_poly.type
_entity_poly.pdbx_seq_one_letter_code
_entity_poly.pdbx_strand_id
1 'polypeptide(L)'
;MLTKESIQELKTTNPDFLGEILSQTEDSKNLVFILENLGQIPDNFNQNILINLAQNSQEQIRFLAIKNLAKLADINLLNFFFELAVNDRESLVRREAVSAIGRLRNGENIPFLLQFLTDKNPKIILQAIRGLLVFKNNDIVKQSLIKLADHPNEIIQSVIRKAFNHKKSSPDQLPHPLSPEFMKNVVVNSDVREVFPYIPDQSIHLTFTSPPYYNARDYSIYTSYQAYLDFLCQVFQETHRITKEGRFLVVNTSPIIIPRTSRTHASKRYPISFDLHYYLVNHGWEFIDDIIWLKPESSVKNRNGGFLQHRKPLAYKPNAVTEYLMVYRKETDKLLDWNMKQYSQDIIEESKVCGDYESSNVWRIDPTFDKIHTAVFPIELCNRVIKFYSYKGDLVFDTFGGSGTVGRAARNLGRYFFLTEQESTYVDRMKIDLGQPMLFEPKLTKFLALAEFSQLSQEQEDDNNH
;
A
#
# COMPACT_ATOMS: atom_id res chain seq x y z
N MET A 1 22.34 -17.18 35.48
CA MET A 1 21.32 -16.37 34.79
C MET A 1 20.02 -17.15 34.84
N LEU A 2 18.91 -16.49 35.18
CA LEU A 2 17.58 -17.10 35.08
C LEU A 2 17.28 -17.42 33.60
N THR A 3 16.67 -18.56 33.32
CA THR A 3 16.12 -18.83 31.98
C THR A 3 14.68 -18.33 31.89
N LYS A 4 14.13 -18.26 30.67
CA LYS A 4 12.74 -17.88 30.45
C LYS A 4 11.77 -18.84 31.17
N GLU A 5 12.07 -20.14 31.13
CA GLU A 5 11.29 -21.19 31.79
C GLU A 5 11.30 -20.99 33.31
N SER A 6 12.48 -20.74 33.89
CA SER A 6 12.60 -20.47 35.34
C SER A 6 11.82 -19.23 35.77
N ILE A 7 11.77 -18.17 34.96
CA ILE A 7 10.99 -16.95 35.28
C ILE A 7 9.49 -17.28 35.28
N GLN A 8 8.99 -18.04 34.30
CA GLN A 8 7.58 -18.41 34.23
C GLN A 8 7.17 -19.34 35.39
N GLU A 9 8.05 -20.27 35.76
CA GLU A 9 7.84 -21.17 36.89
C GLU A 9 7.80 -20.39 38.21
N LEU A 10 8.85 -19.62 38.52
CA LEU A 10 8.95 -18.85 39.77
C LEU A 10 7.79 -17.88 39.96
N LYS A 11 7.33 -17.26 38.89
CA LYS A 11 6.16 -16.39 38.93
C LYS A 11 4.89 -17.09 39.43
N THR A 12 4.77 -18.39 39.18
CA THR A 12 3.59 -19.18 39.56
C THR A 12 3.78 -19.84 40.93
N THR A 13 5.00 -20.31 41.20
CA THR A 13 5.30 -21.11 42.40
C THR A 13 5.78 -20.28 43.58
N ASN A 14 6.49 -19.16 43.35
CA ASN A 14 7.00 -18.28 44.40
C ASN A 14 7.18 -16.82 43.90
N PRO A 15 6.07 -16.06 43.79
CA PRO A 15 6.09 -14.67 43.29
C PRO A 15 6.94 -13.73 44.14
N ASP A 16 6.98 -13.94 45.45
CA ASP A 16 7.75 -13.12 46.39
C ASP A 16 9.26 -13.27 46.15
N PHE A 17 9.74 -14.51 45.95
CA PHE A 17 11.14 -14.77 45.62
C PHE A 17 11.53 -14.16 44.27
N LEU A 18 10.66 -14.22 43.26
CA LEU A 18 10.90 -13.52 42.00
C LEU A 18 11.00 -11.99 42.22
N GLY A 19 10.20 -11.46 43.14
CA GLY A 19 10.25 -10.08 43.57
C GLY A 19 11.56 -9.69 44.26
N GLU A 20 12.10 -10.56 45.12
CA GLU A 20 13.41 -10.40 45.74
C GLU A 20 14.53 -10.36 44.69
N ILE A 21 14.50 -11.28 43.72
CA ILE A 21 15.47 -11.30 42.61
C ILE A 21 15.43 -9.98 41.83
N LEU A 22 14.24 -9.48 41.51
CA LEU A 22 14.08 -8.21 40.79
C LEU A 22 14.62 -7.02 41.58
N SER A 23 14.52 -7.06 42.90
CA SER A 23 14.97 -5.97 43.77
C SER A 23 16.48 -6.01 44.05
N GLN A 24 17.10 -7.20 44.02
CA GLN A 24 18.53 -7.41 44.28
C GLN A 24 19.41 -7.43 43.02
N THR A 25 18.82 -7.55 41.83
CA THR A 25 19.58 -7.58 40.57
C THR A 25 20.05 -6.17 40.21
N GLU A 26 21.35 -5.91 40.34
CA GLU A 26 21.96 -4.63 39.90
C GLU A 26 22.29 -4.61 38.40
N ASP A 27 22.58 -5.79 37.82
CA ASP A 27 22.91 -5.88 36.40
C ASP A 27 21.70 -5.57 35.52
N SER A 28 21.86 -4.55 34.71
CA SER A 28 20.76 -3.97 33.95
C SER A 28 20.32 -4.86 32.79
N LYS A 29 21.24 -5.66 32.22
CA LYS A 29 20.89 -6.63 31.17
C LYS A 29 20.04 -7.75 31.73
N ASN A 30 20.38 -8.27 32.91
CA ASN A 30 19.59 -9.27 33.61
C ASN A 30 18.22 -8.73 34.01
N LEU A 31 18.13 -7.50 34.54
CA LEU A 31 16.83 -6.87 34.84
C LEU A 31 15.94 -6.76 33.60
N VAL A 32 16.49 -6.27 32.48
CA VAL A 32 15.76 -6.17 31.22
C VAL A 32 15.28 -7.55 30.77
N PHE A 33 16.17 -8.55 30.79
CA PHE A 33 15.81 -9.93 30.42
C PHE A 33 14.67 -10.48 31.28
N ILE A 34 14.69 -10.27 32.59
CA ILE A 34 13.62 -10.73 33.49
C ILE A 34 12.31 -10.00 33.16
N LEU A 35 12.34 -8.67 33.04
CA LEU A 35 11.15 -7.85 32.79
C LEU A 35 10.50 -8.14 31.43
N GLU A 36 11.30 -8.45 30.40
CA GLU A 36 10.80 -8.87 29.07
C GLU A 36 10.06 -10.22 29.15
N ASN A 37 10.48 -11.08 30.06
CA ASN A 37 9.98 -12.46 30.18
C ASN A 37 8.99 -12.68 31.33
N LEU A 38 8.54 -11.64 32.05
CA LEU A 38 7.54 -11.77 33.13
C LEU A 38 6.18 -12.32 32.64
N GLY A 39 5.70 -11.92 31.45
CA GLY A 39 4.38 -12.34 30.95
C GLY A 39 3.22 -11.79 31.80
N GLN A 40 2.12 -12.54 31.96
CA GLN A 40 1.00 -12.16 32.85
C GLN A 40 1.42 -12.28 34.31
N ILE A 41 1.18 -11.26 35.12
CA ILE A 41 1.58 -11.19 36.53
C ILE A 41 0.43 -11.71 37.41
N PRO A 42 0.69 -12.54 38.44
CA PRO A 42 -0.31 -12.96 39.41
C PRO A 42 -0.90 -11.79 40.20
N ASP A 43 -2.16 -11.90 40.61
CA ASP A 43 -2.85 -10.85 41.38
C ASP A 43 -2.20 -10.57 42.75
N ASN A 44 -1.50 -11.56 43.33
CA ASN A 44 -0.80 -11.44 44.61
C ASN A 44 0.65 -10.93 44.49
N PHE A 45 1.12 -10.57 43.30
CA PHE A 45 2.48 -10.07 43.11
C PHE A 45 2.65 -8.69 43.76
N ASN A 46 3.74 -8.50 44.50
CA ASN A 46 4.05 -7.23 45.13
C ASN A 46 4.41 -6.14 44.10
N GLN A 47 3.41 -5.35 43.70
CA GLN A 47 3.55 -4.31 42.68
C GLN A 47 4.55 -3.20 43.03
N ASN A 48 4.86 -2.98 44.32
CA ASN A 48 5.82 -1.94 44.75
C ASN A 48 7.20 -2.14 44.13
N ILE A 49 7.59 -3.38 43.84
CA ILE A 49 8.85 -3.70 43.20
C ILE A 49 8.93 -3.08 41.80
N LEU A 50 7.85 -3.22 41.02
CA LEU A 50 7.81 -2.64 39.69
C LEU A 50 7.60 -1.11 39.74
N ILE A 51 6.93 -0.58 40.76
CA ILE A 51 6.83 0.87 40.99
C ILE A 51 8.23 1.47 41.18
N ASN A 52 9.09 0.83 41.98
CA ASN A 52 10.47 1.25 42.17
C ASN A 52 11.29 1.15 40.87
N LEU A 53 11.14 0.06 40.12
CA LEU A 53 11.83 -0.09 38.83
C LEU A 53 11.34 0.89 37.76
N ALA A 54 10.09 1.35 37.85
CA ALA A 54 9.54 2.40 36.99
C ALA A 54 10.15 3.79 37.27
N GLN A 55 10.96 3.95 38.32
CA GLN A 55 11.74 5.16 38.61
C GLN A 55 13.25 5.00 38.32
N ASN A 56 13.65 3.89 37.70
CA ASN A 56 15.06 3.59 37.42
C ASN A 56 15.72 4.62 36.48
N SER A 57 17.03 4.82 36.57
CA SER A 57 17.76 5.76 35.70
C SER A 57 17.71 5.36 34.22
N GLN A 58 17.55 4.08 33.91
CA GLN A 58 17.52 3.55 32.54
C GLN A 58 16.12 3.51 31.94
N GLU A 59 16.00 4.08 30.73
CA GLU A 59 14.76 4.16 29.97
C GLU A 59 14.08 2.80 29.79
N GLN A 60 14.83 1.78 29.34
CA GLN A 60 14.30 0.46 29.03
C GLN A 60 13.70 -0.23 30.26
N ILE A 61 14.34 -0.09 31.42
CA ILE A 61 13.85 -0.66 32.69
C ILE A 61 12.55 0.03 33.09
N ARG A 62 12.49 1.37 33.03
CA ARG A 62 11.25 2.11 33.34
C ARG A 62 10.11 1.70 32.42
N PHE A 63 10.36 1.68 31.11
CA PHE A 63 9.39 1.26 30.10
C PHE A 63 8.83 -0.14 30.38
N LEU A 64 9.70 -1.12 30.61
CA LEU A 64 9.28 -2.50 30.87
C LEU A 64 8.57 -2.65 32.21
N ALA A 65 8.99 -1.92 33.25
CA ALA A 65 8.33 -1.93 34.55
C ALA A 65 6.89 -1.39 34.45
N ILE A 66 6.68 -0.24 33.79
CA ILE A 66 5.34 0.33 33.54
C ILE A 66 4.49 -0.64 32.71
N LYS A 67 5.06 -1.20 31.64
CA LYS A 67 4.37 -2.19 30.79
C LYS A 67 3.88 -3.40 31.58
N ASN A 68 4.66 -3.84 32.56
CA ASN A 68 4.33 -4.95 33.45
C ASN A 68 3.29 -4.55 34.50
N LEU A 69 3.45 -3.41 35.17
CA LEU A 69 2.46 -2.85 36.11
C LEU A 69 1.09 -2.69 35.48
N ALA A 70 1.03 -2.17 34.25
CA ALA A 70 -0.21 -1.93 33.53
C ALA A 70 -1.04 -3.19 33.25
N LYS A 71 -0.48 -4.40 33.44
CA LYS A 71 -1.20 -5.68 33.29
C LYS A 71 -2.08 -5.99 34.49
N LEU A 72 -1.79 -5.43 35.66
CA LEU A 72 -2.56 -5.62 36.89
C LEU A 72 -3.91 -4.89 36.83
N ALA A 73 -4.04 -3.90 35.94
CA ALA A 73 -5.22 -3.06 35.81
C ALA A 73 -5.67 -2.38 37.12
N ASP A 74 -4.75 -2.16 38.06
CA ASP A 74 -5.03 -1.52 39.35
C ASP A 74 -5.26 -0.01 39.19
N ILE A 75 -6.50 0.43 39.42
CA ILE A 75 -6.91 1.83 39.32
C ILE A 75 -6.16 2.75 40.30
N ASN A 76 -5.66 2.21 41.42
CA ASN A 76 -4.90 3.00 42.39
C ASN A 76 -3.56 3.51 41.82
N LEU A 77 -3.08 2.91 40.72
CA LEU A 77 -1.88 3.35 40.00
C LEU A 77 -2.14 4.48 39.00
N LEU A 78 -3.38 4.96 38.83
CA LEU A 78 -3.73 5.99 37.86
C LEU A 78 -2.85 7.25 37.99
N ASN A 79 -2.75 7.80 39.21
CA ASN A 79 -1.94 8.99 39.47
C ASN A 79 -0.45 8.70 39.22
N PHE A 80 0.03 7.52 39.59
CA PHE A 80 1.42 7.12 39.35
C PHE A 80 1.75 7.09 37.86
N PHE A 81 0.90 6.47 37.03
CA PHE A 81 1.09 6.47 35.58
C PHE A 81 0.96 7.88 34.99
N PHE A 82 0.05 8.71 35.52
CA PHE A 82 -0.09 10.08 35.05
C PHE A 82 1.17 10.92 35.30
N GLU A 83 1.73 10.86 36.51
CA GLU A 83 2.98 11.56 36.85
C GLU A 83 4.14 11.16 35.93
N LEU A 84 4.27 9.86 35.62
CA LEU A 84 5.27 9.38 34.67
C LEU A 84 4.99 9.86 33.24
N ALA A 85 3.72 9.88 32.81
CA ALA A 85 3.33 10.34 31.49
C ALA A 85 3.59 11.84 31.29
N VAL A 86 3.49 12.65 32.34
CA VAL A 86 3.77 14.09 32.30
C VAL A 86 5.27 14.38 32.40
N ASN A 87 5.97 13.74 33.35
CA ASN A 87 7.28 14.21 33.80
C ASN A 87 8.47 13.39 33.29
N ASP A 88 8.27 12.18 32.75
CA ASP A 88 9.42 11.39 32.29
C ASP A 88 10.12 12.08 31.11
N ARG A 89 11.46 12.10 31.15
CA ARG A 89 12.27 12.74 30.10
C ARG A 89 12.18 12.02 28.75
N GLU A 90 11.92 10.71 28.75
CA GLU A 90 11.93 9.90 27.53
C GLU A 90 10.53 9.67 26.99
N SER A 91 10.31 10.03 25.72
CA SER A 91 9.01 9.92 25.08
C SER A 91 8.45 8.49 25.03
N LEU A 92 9.31 7.46 24.99
CA LEU A 92 8.89 6.07 24.98
C LEU A 92 8.23 5.67 26.31
N VAL A 93 8.80 6.10 27.43
CA VAL A 93 8.28 5.85 28.78
C VAL A 93 6.98 6.62 28.98
N ARG A 94 6.95 7.91 28.61
CA ARG A 94 5.73 8.73 28.65
C ARG A 94 4.57 8.06 27.87
N ARG A 95 4.86 7.59 26.65
CA ARG A 95 3.86 6.89 25.81
C ARG A 95 3.36 5.61 26.48
N GLU A 96 4.24 4.79 27.06
CA GLU A 96 3.80 3.56 27.75
C GLU A 96 2.99 3.88 29.01
N ALA A 97 3.29 4.96 29.71
CA ALA A 97 2.49 5.43 30.84
C ALA A 97 1.07 5.87 30.40
N VAL A 98 0.94 6.62 29.30
CA VAL A 98 -0.39 6.92 28.70
C VAL A 98 -1.12 5.65 28.26
N SER A 99 -0.38 4.68 27.70
CA SER A 99 -0.92 3.35 27.39
C SER A 99 -1.45 2.63 28.62
N ALA A 100 -0.71 2.68 29.74
CA ALA A 100 -1.11 2.11 31.02
C ALA A 100 -2.41 2.72 31.55
N ILE A 101 -2.52 4.06 31.53
CA ILE A 101 -3.76 4.78 31.89
C ILE A 101 -4.95 4.30 31.03
N GLY A 102 -4.76 4.10 29.73
CA GLY A 102 -5.79 3.57 28.85
C GLY A 102 -6.18 2.11 29.14
N ARG A 103 -5.22 1.26 29.55
CA ARG A 103 -5.46 -0.16 29.87
C ARG A 103 -6.28 -0.39 31.13
N LEU A 104 -6.28 0.56 32.06
CA LEU A 104 -7.13 0.54 33.26
C LEU A 104 -8.64 0.51 32.92
N ARG A 105 -9.05 1.00 31.73
CA ARG A 105 -10.45 0.97 31.22
C ARG A 105 -11.51 1.48 32.21
N ASN A 106 -11.15 2.47 33.02
CA ASN A 106 -12.05 3.12 33.96
C ASN A 106 -12.43 4.53 33.46
N GLY A 107 -13.67 4.96 33.69
CA GLY A 107 -14.15 6.30 33.36
C GLY A 107 -13.37 7.43 34.06
N GLU A 108 -12.83 7.16 35.25
CA GLU A 108 -11.96 8.10 36.00
C GLU A 108 -10.69 8.49 35.23
N ASN A 109 -10.27 7.69 34.25
CA ASN A 109 -9.07 7.92 33.45
C ASN A 109 -9.30 8.96 32.35
N ILE A 110 -10.55 9.21 31.96
CA ILE A 110 -10.91 10.05 30.81
C ILE A 110 -10.28 11.45 30.94
N PRO A 111 -10.41 12.18 32.06
CA PRO A 111 -9.80 13.51 32.21
C PRO A 111 -8.28 13.50 32.04
N PHE A 112 -7.60 12.44 32.51
CA PHE A 112 -6.15 12.29 32.37
C PHE A 112 -5.74 12.06 30.91
N LEU A 113 -6.45 11.19 30.20
CA LEU A 113 -6.17 10.90 28.79
C LEU A 113 -6.43 12.12 27.90
N LEU A 114 -7.47 12.92 28.20
CA LEU A 114 -7.80 14.12 27.42
C LEU A 114 -6.67 15.16 27.43
N GLN A 115 -5.90 15.28 28.51
CA GLN A 115 -4.77 16.22 28.60
C GLN A 115 -3.67 15.92 27.58
N PHE A 116 -3.51 14.65 27.19
CA PHE A 116 -2.48 14.23 26.23
C PHE A 116 -2.89 14.44 24.76
N LEU A 117 -4.12 14.87 24.47
CA LEU A 117 -4.56 15.18 23.11
C LEU A 117 -3.88 16.45 22.55
N THR A 118 -3.28 17.28 23.40
CA THR A 118 -2.53 18.49 23.02
C THR A 118 -1.01 18.32 23.15
N ASP A 119 -0.52 17.09 23.34
CA ASP A 119 0.93 16.84 23.47
C ASP A 119 1.67 17.17 22.17
N LYS A 120 2.93 17.64 22.27
CA LYS A 120 3.75 17.94 21.08
C LYS A 120 4.16 16.69 20.31
N ASN A 121 4.18 15.52 20.96
CA ASN A 121 4.57 14.25 20.36
C ASN A 121 3.34 13.51 19.81
N PRO A 122 3.20 13.32 18.48
CA PRO A 122 2.07 12.63 17.89
C PRO A 122 1.89 11.19 18.41
N LYS A 123 2.97 10.51 18.81
CA LYS A 123 2.88 9.14 19.35
C LYS A 123 2.16 9.10 20.71
N ILE A 124 2.26 10.16 21.50
CA ILE A 124 1.56 10.30 22.79
C ILE A 124 0.09 10.62 22.54
N ILE A 125 -0.21 11.56 21.64
CA ILE A 125 -1.59 11.86 21.22
C ILE A 125 -2.28 10.60 20.69
N LEU A 126 -1.66 9.87 19.76
CA LEU A 126 -2.21 8.62 19.21
C LEU A 126 -2.47 7.57 20.29
N GLN A 127 -1.59 7.48 21.30
CA GLN A 127 -1.77 6.56 22.41
C GLN A 127 -2.94 6.96 23.33
N ALA A 128 -3.13 8.27 23.56
CA ALA A 128 -4.27 8.81 24.29
C ALA A 128 -5.58 8.58 23.52
N ILE A 129 -5.61 8.86 22.21
CA ILE A 129 -6.75 8.56 21.32
C ILE A 129 -7.11 7.07 21.45
N ARG A 130 -6.14 6.17 21.38
CA ARG A 130 -6.39 4.72 21.51
C ARG A 130 -7.05 4.35 22.85
N GLY A 131 -6.61 4.95 23.96
CA GLY A 131 -7.23 4.75 25.27
C GLY A 131 -8.66 5.30 25.32
N LEU A 132 -8.87 6.49 24.75
CA LEU A 132 -10.17 7.17 24.73
C LEU A 132 -11.19 6.50 23.81
N LEU A 133 -10.78 5.86 22.71
CA LEU A 133 -11.69 5.21 21.76
C LEU A 133 -12.51 4.07 22.39
N VAL A 134 -12.05 3.47 23.50
CA VAL A 134 -12.84 2.52 24.29
C VAL A 134 -14.12 3.17 24.84
N PHE A 135 -14.07 4.47 25.09
CA PHE A 135 -15.17 5.31 25.59
C PHE A 135 -15.80 6.18 24.49
N LYS A 136 -15.70 5.80 23.21
CA LYS A 136 -16.16 6.63 22.07
C LYS A 136 -17.63 7.09 22.12
N ASN A 137 -18.47 6.41 22.90
CA ASN A 137 -19.89 6.74 23.09
C ASN A 137 -20.11 7.79 24.20
N ASN A 138 -19.09 8.13 24.99
CA ASN A 138 -19.15 9.24 25.94
C ASN A 138 -19.07 10.57 25.18
N ASP A 139 -19.99 11.49 25.47
CA ASP A 139 -20.12 12.75 24.72
C ASP A 139 -18.88 13.64 24.82
N ILE A 140 -18.25 13.73 26.00
CA ILE A 140 -17.04 14.53 26.21
C ILE A 140 -15.89 13.96 25.38
N VAL A 141 -15.75 12.63 25.39
CA VAL A 141 -14.72 11.94 24.59
C VAL A 141 -14.96 12.15 23.11
N LYS A 142 -16.18 11.92 22.63
CA LYS A 142 -16.56 12.10 21.22
C LYS A 142 -16.28 13.53 20.74
N GLN A 143 -16.73 14.53 21.49
CA GLN A 143 -16.52 15.95 21.18
C GLN A 143 -15.02 16.32 21.15
N SER A 144 -14.22 15.72 22.03
CA SER A 144 -12.78 15.99 22.10
C SER A 144 -12.03 15.33 20.94
N LEU A 145 -12.40 14.10 20.58
CA LEU A 145 -11.75 13.36 19.48
C LEU A 145 -12.11 13.91 18.10
N ILE A 146 -13.36 14.34 17.87
CA ILE A 146 -13.78 14.90 16.56
C ILE A 146 -12.98 16.17 16.22
N LYS A 147 -12.59 16.98 17.21
CA LYS A 147 -11.74 18.18 16.99
C LYS A 147 -10.38 17.87 16.39
N LEU A 148 -9.92 16.62 16.51
CA LEU A 148 -8.63 16.18 15.95
C LEU A 148 -8.74 15.78 14.47
N ALA A 149 -9.91 15.88 13.85
CA ALA A 149 -10.10 15.61 12.42
C ALA A 149 -9.28 16.55 11.52
N ASP A 150 -8.98 17.76 12.00
CA ASP A 150 -8.17 18.79 11.33
C ASP A 150 -6.77 18.95 11.94
N HIS A 151 -6.32 17.98 12.75
CA HIS A 151 -5.01 18.03 13.39
C HIS A 151 -3.88 18.02 12.34
N PRO A 152 -2.78 18.79 12.48
CA PRO A 152 -1.73 18.88 11.46
C PRO A 152 -1.02 17.56 11.11
N ASN A 153 -1.07 16.57 12.01
CA ASN A 153 -0.54 15.23 11.76
C ASN A 153 -1.58 14.33 11.08
N GLU A 154 -1.23 13.80 9.91
CA GLU A 154 -2.08 13.04 9.00
C GLU A 154 -2.49 11.68 9.59
N ILE A 155 -1.62 11.04 10.38
CA ILE A 155 -1.93 9.77 11.05
C ILE A 155 -3.05 9.98 12.08
N ILE A 156 -3.01 11.09 12.82
CA ILE A 156 -4.08 11.44 13.76
C ILE A 156 -5.39 11.68 13.01
N GLN A 157 -5.38 12.47 11.93
CA GLN A 157 -6.57 12.67 11.10
C GLN A 157 -7.16 11.34 10.61
N SER A 158 -6.31 10.45 10.08
CA SER A 158 -6.71 9.12 9.58
C SER A 158 -7.38 8.28 10.67
N VAL A 159 -6.79 8.19 11.86
CA VAL A 159 -7.37 7.43 12.99
C VAL A 159 -8.75 7.98 13.39
N ILE A 160 -8.91 9.31 13.41
CA ILE A 160 -10.18 9.96 13.78
C ILE A 160 -11.23 9.75 12.69
N ARG A 161 -10.88 9.94 11.41
CA ARG A 161 -11.78 9.66 10.28
C ARG A 161 -12.23 8.21 10.30
N LYS A 162 -11.33 7.25 10.48
CA LYS A 162 -11.68 5.83 10.59
C LYS A 162 -12.63 5.53 11.75
N ALA A 163 -12.44 6.22 12.88
CA ALA A 163 -13.25 5.99 14.08
C ALA A 163 -14.68 6.55 13.98
N PHE A 164 -14.90 7.64 13.24
CA PHE A 164 -16.17 8.38 13.24
C PHE A 164 -16.83 8.56 11.86
N ASN A 165 -16.08 8.46 10.76
CA ASN A 165 -16.58 8.59 9.38
C ASN A 165 -16.58 7.21 8.70
N HIS A 166 -17.63 6.41 8.95
CA HIS A 166 -17.88 5.25 8.12
C HIS A 166 -18.63 5.67 6.84
N LYS A 167 -17.95 5.68 5.69
CA LYS A 167 -18.63 5.65 4.39
C LYS A 167 -19.47 4.36 4.36
N LYS A 168 -20.79 4.48 4.22
CA LYS A 168 -21.64 3.32 3.93
C LYS A 168 -21.24 2.81 2.55
N SER A 169 -21.00 1.50 2.43
CA SER A 169 -20.86 0.86 1.11
C SER A 169 -22.16 1.05 0.33
N SER A 170 -22.04 1.36 -0.97
CA SER A 170 -23.21 1.40 -1.85
C SER A 170 -23.87 0.00 -1.87
N PRO A 171 -25.21 -0.08 -1.75
CA PRO A 171 -25.93 -1.37 -1.76
C PRO A 171 -25.78 -2.16 -3.07
N ASP A 172 -25.43 -1.50 -4.19
CA ASP A 172 -25.43 -2.11 -5.53
C ASP A 172 -24.06 -2.68 -5.95
N GLN A 173 -23.13 -2.87 -5.02
CA GLN A 173 -21.78 -3.35 -5.34
C GLN A 173 -21.71 -4.87 -5.41
N LEU A 174 -21.23 -5.39 -6.55
CA LEU A 174 -20.84 -6.78 -6.69
C LEU A 174 -19.88 -7.20 -5.57
N PRO A 175 -19.96 -8.46 -5.08
CA PRO A 175 -19.00 -9.01 -4.14
C PRO A 175 -17.56 -8.74 -4.60
N HIS A 176 -16.66 -8.45 -3.64
CA HIS A 176 -15.29 -8.00 -3.94
C HIS A 176 -14.51 -8.91 -4.92
N PRO A 177 -14.61 -10.26 -4.86
CA PRO A 177 -13.94 -11.14 -5.83
C PRO A 177 -14.55 -11.11 -7.24
N LEU A 178 -15.79 -10.66 -7.39
CA LEU A 178 -16.51 -10.69 -8.66
C LEU A 178 -16.32 -9.39 -9.45
N SER A 179 -16.40 -9.53 -10.76
CA SER A 179 -16.36 -8.43 -11.74
C SER A 179 -17.47 -8.63 -12.79
N PRO A 180 -17.92 -7.56 -13.47
CA PRO A 180 -18.95 -7.66 -14.51
C PRO A 180 -18.58 -8.63 -15.63
N GLU A 181 -19.51 -9.50 -16.04
CA GLU A 181 -19.25 -10.53 -17.06
C GLU A 181 -18.94 -9.92 -18.43
N PHE A 182 -19.58 -8.81 -18.80
CA PHE A 182 -19.36 -8.15 -20.09
C PHE A 182 -17.94 -7.61 -20.27
N MET A 183 -17.17 -7.47 -19.19
CA MET A 183 -15.79 -6.98 -19.22
C MET A 183 -14.74 -8.10 -19.25
N LYS A 184 -15.13 -9.37 -19.04
CA LYS A 184 -14.19 -10.48 -18.92
C LYS A 184 -13.66 -10.94 -20.29
N ASN A 185 -12.34 -10.92 -20.45
CA ASN A 185 -11.62 -11.27 -21.67
C ASN A 185 -12.07 -10.41 -22.87
N VAL A 186 -12.14 -9.10 -22.65
CA VAL A 186 -12.62 -8.13 -23.63
C VAL A 186 -11.52 -7.15 -24.01
N VAL A 187 -11.47 -6.82 -25.30
CA VAL A 187 -10.67 -5.73 -25.87
C VAL A 187 -11.61 -4.73 -26.54
N VAL A 188 -11.51 -3.46 -26.18
CA VAL A 188 -12.29 -2.38 -26.80
C VAL A 188 -11.37 -1.54 -27.67
N ASN A 189 -11.70 -1.41 -28.97
CA ASN A 189 -10.97 -0.55 -29.89
C ASN A 189 -11.53 0.88 -29.82
N SER A 190 -10.99 1.69 -28.92
CA SER A 190 -11.39 3.09 -28.69
C SER A 190 -10.36 3.81 -27.81
N ASP A 191 -10.45 5.13 -27.73
CA ASP A 191 -9.78 5.91 -26.70
C ASP A 191 -10.35 5.54 -25.33
N VAL A 192 -9.50 5.17 -24.37
CA VAL A 192 -9.91 4.77 -23.01
C VAL A 192 -10.80 5.82 -22.33
N ARG A 193 -10.62 7.11 -22.64
CA ARG A 193 -11.45 8.21 -22.10
C ARG A 193 -12.91 8.11 -22.51
N GLU A 194 -13.19 7.57 -23.70
CA GLU A 194 -14.55 7.35 -24.19
C GLU A 194 -15.17 6.07 -23.61
N VAL A 195 -14.33 5.12 -23.16
CA VAL A 195 -14.76 3.84 -22.58
C VAL A 195 -15.14 3.97 -21.11
N PHE A 196 -14.44 4.81 -20.33
CA PHE A 196 -14.66 4.97 -18.88
C PHE A 196 -16.11 5.19 -18.44
N PRO A 197 -16.93 6.01 -19.14
CA PRO A 197 -18.33 6.21 -18.76
C PRO A 197 -19.17 4.93 -18.70
N TYR A 198 -18.75 3.88 -19.41
CA TYR A 198 -19.45 2.59 -19.47
C TYR A 198 -18.84 1.53 -18.54
N ILE A 199 -17.89 1.92 -17.69
CA ILE A 199 -17.27 1.02 -16.72
C ILE A 199 -17.84 1.30 -15.32
N PRO A 200 -18.47 0.32 -14.66
CA PRO A 200 -18.98 0.49 -13.31
C PRO A 200 -17.88 0.78 -12.29
N ASP A 201 -18.22 1.55 -11.27
CA ASP A 201 -17.38 1.78 -10.09
C ASP A 201 -16.95 0.46 -9.46
N GLN A 202 -15.72 0.40 -8.92
CA GLN A 202 -15.22 -0.76 -8.18
C GLN A 202 -15.42 -2.12 -8.91
N SER A 203 -15.10 -2.15 -10.20
CA SER A 203 -15.20 -3.34 -11.06
C SER A 203 -13.83 -4.02 -11.32
N ILE A 204 -12.72 -3.28 -11.20
CA ILE A 204 -11.35 -3.74 -11.54
C ILE A 204 -10.54 -4.14 -10.30
N HIS A 205 -9.80 -5.24 -10.39
CA HIS A 205 -8.96 -5.77 -9.31
C HIS A 205 -7.49 -5.38 -9.40
N LEU A 206 -6.97 -5.20 -10.61
CA LEU A 206 -5.59 -4.76 -10.86
C LEU A 206 -5.58 -3.97 -12.17
N THR A 207 -5.03 -2.77 -12.15
CA THR A 207 -4.63 -2.09 -13.39
C THR A 207 -3.12 -2.18 -13.53
N PHE A 208 -2.63 -2.75 -14.63
CA PHE A 208 -1.20 -2.72 -14.97
C PHE A 208 -1.03 -2.20 -16.38
N THR A 209 -0.30 -1.09 -16.52
CA THR A 209 -0.20 -0.36 -17.80
C THR A 209 1.12 0.40 -17.95
N SER A 210 1.40 0.87 -19.16
CA SER A 210 2.49 1.81 -19.48
C SER A 210 1.94 2.84 -20.45
N PRO A 211 1.84 4.10 -20.02
CA PRO A 211 1.33 5.15 -20.87
C PRO A 211 2.24 5.41 -22.07
N PRO A 212 1.69 5.93 -23.19
CA PRO A 212 2.50 6.39 -24.31
C PRO A 212 3.47 7.49 -23.84
N TYR A 213 4.77 7.29 -24.02
CA TYR A 213 5.77 8.25 -23.53
C TYR A 213 5.69 9.58 -24.30
N TYR A 214 5.69 10.70 -23.57
CA TYR A 214 5.58 12.06 -24.11
C TYR A 214 6.47 12.31 -25.33
N ASN A 215 5.82 12.47 -26.49
CA ASN A 215 6.42 12.77 -27.80
C ASN A 215 7.64 11.89 -28.15
N ALA A 216 7.67 10.66 -27.63
CA ALA A 216 8.73 9.70 -27.94
C ALA A 216 8.49 8.98 -29.28
N ARG A 217 7.27 9.08 -29.82
CA ARG A 217 6.80 8.39 -31.03
C ARG A 217 5.86 9.30 -31.83
N ASP A 218 5.74 9.02 -33.13
CA ASP A 218 5.02 9.88 -34.08
C ASP A 218 3.48 9.79 -33.96
N TYR A 219 2.95 8.78 -33.28
CA TYR A 219 1.50 8.54 -33.13
C TYR A 219 0.89 9.16 -31.85
N SER A 220 1.69 9.75 -30.97
CA SER A 220 1.19 10.43 -29.75
C SER A 220 1.88 11.77 -29.57
N ILE A 221 1.30 12.80 -30.21
CA ILE A 221 1.81 14.18 -30.16
C ILE A 221 1.00 14.99 -29.16
N TYR A 222 1.64 15.38 -28.07
CA TYR A 222 1.10 16.26 -27.05
C TYR A 222 1.63 17.68 -27.23
N THR A 223 0.76 18.67 -27.03
CA THR A 223 1.08 20.10 -27.20
C THR A 223 2.12 20.60 -26.20
N SER A 224 2.12 20.06 -24.98
CA SER A 224 3.09 20.37 -23.94
C SER A 224 3.23 19.23 -22.95
N TYR A 225 4.29 19.25 -22.14
CA TYR A 225 4.49 18.25 -21.09
C TYR A 225 3.38 18.32 -20.03
N GLN A 226 2.86 19.51 -19.73
CA GLN A 226 1.72 19.66 -18.82
C GLN A 226 0.46 19.02 -19.40
N ALA A 227 0.15 19.26 -20.68
CA ALA A 227 -1.00 18.63 -21.35
C ALA A 227 -0.93 17.09 -21.33
N TYR A 228 0.29 16.54 -21.40
CA TYR A 228 0.51 15.11 -21.23
C TYR A 228 0.24 14.63 -19.80
N LEU A 229 0.70 15.35 -18.79
CA LEU A 229 0.42 15.03 -17.39
C LEU A 229 -1.08 15.17 -17.07
N ASP A 230 -1.76 16.18 -17.60
CA ASP A 230 -3.20 16.39 -17.44
C ASP A 230 -3.99 15.23 -18.06
N PHE A 231 -3.59 14.77 -19.25
CA PHE A 231 -4.16 13.58 -19.88
C PHE A 231 -4.02 12.34 -19.00
N LEU A 232 -2.82 12.06 -18.48
CA LEU A 232 -2.62 10.92 -17.59
C LEU A 232 -3.41 11.07 -16.28
N CYS A 233 -3.48 12.28 -15.74
CA CYS A 233 -4.24 12.57 -14.53
C CYS A 233 -5.72 12.21 -14.71
N GLN A 234 -6.34 12.60 -15.83
CA GLN A 234 -7.73 12.25 -16.16
C GLN A 234 -7.93 10.73 -16.24
N VAL A 235 -7.03 10.02 -16.94
CA VAL A 235 -7.10 8.56 -17.09
C VAL A 235 -6.99 7.86 -15.74
N PHE A 236 -6.04 8.27 -14.89
CA PHE A 236 -5.83 7.60 -13.61
C PHE A 236 -6.80 8.03 -12.49
N GLN A 237 -7.48 9.17 -12.65
CA GLN A 237 -8.62 9.54 -11.82
C GLN A 237 -9.81 8.59 -12.10
N GLU A 238 -10.14 8.35 -13.36
CA GLU A 238 -11.18 7.37 -13.71
C GLU A 238 -10.76 5.93 -13.34
N THR A 239 -9.48 5.61 -13.53
CA THR A 239 -8.92 4.33 -13.06
C THR A 239 -9.11 4.15 -11.55
N HIS A 240 -8.98 5.22 -10.75
CA HIS A 240 -9.25 5.17 -9.31
C HIS A 240 -10.70 4.82 -9.04
N ARG A 241 -11.64 5.50 -9.70
CA ARG A 241 -13.10 5.25 -9.56
C ARG A 241 -13.45 3.78 -9.79
N ILE A 242 -12.99 3.21 -10.90
CA ILE A 242 -13.32 1.83 -11.30
C ILE A 242 -12.53 0.77 -10.51
N THR A 243 -11.42 1.11 -9.87
CA THR A 243 -10.64 0.17 -9.07
C THR A 243 -11.39 -0.16 -7.77
N LYS A 244 -11.41 -1.43 -7.37
CA LYS A 244 -12.02 -1.86 -6.09
C LYS A 244 -11.23 -1.32 -4.90
N GLU A 245 -11.91 -1.10 -3.77
CA GLU A 245 -11.24 -0.69 -2.52
C GLU A 245 -10.08 -1.63 -2.17
N GLY A 246 -8.92 -1.05 -1.81
CA GLY A 246 -7.74 -1.81 -1.40
C GLY A 246 -7.03 -2.57 -2.53
N ARG A 247 -7.39 -2.32 -3.80
CA ARG A 247 -6.77 -2.91 -4.99
C ARG A 247 -5.79 -1.99 -5.68
N PHE A 248 -5.04 -2.54 -6.64
CA PHE A 248 -3.78 -1.98 -7.07
C PHE A 248 -3.82 -1.36 -8.47
N LEU A 249 -3.06 -0.28 -8.62
CA LEU A 249 -2.62 0.30 -9.88
C LEU A 249 -1.11 0.19 -9.95
N VAL A 250 -0.57 -0.42 -11.00
CA VAL A 250 0.86 -0.48 -11.27
C VAL A 250 1.12 0.23 -12.58
N VAL A 251 1.92 1.29 -12.54
CA VAL A 251 2.23 2.11 -13.73
C VAL A 251 3.70 1.98 -14.06
N ASN A 252 4.01 1.39 -15.21
CA ASN A 252 5.36 1.38 -15.73
C ASN A 252 5.67 2.68 -16.48
N THR A 253 6.67 3.43 -16.02
CA THR A 253 7.16 4.64 -16.69
C THR A 253 8.65 4.79 -16.51
N SER A 254 9.27 5.67 -17.30
CA SER A 254 10.67 6.04 -17.12
C SER A 254 10.92 7.52 -17.40
N PRO A 255 11.95 8.14 -16.79
CA PRO A 255 12.31 9.50 -17.14
C PRO A 255 12.87 9.59 -18.55
N ILE A 256 12.19 10.36 -19.40
CA ILE A 256 12.56 10.56 -20.81
C ILE A 256 13.61 11.65 -20.98
N ILE A 257 14.37 11.57 -22.07
CA ILE A 257 15.38 12.58 -22.43
C ILE A 257 14.81 13.48 -23.50
N ILE A 258 14.81 14.79 -23.24
CA ILE A 258 14.43 15.80 -24.22
C ILE A 258 15.68 16.21 -24.99
N PRO A 259 15.73 15.98 -26.31
CA PRO A 259 16.88 16.38 -27.12
C PRO A 259 17.03 17.89 -27.11
N ARG A 260 18.27 18.36 -27.30
CA ARG A 260 18.54 19.79 -27.45
C ARG A 260 17.87 20.31 -28.73
N THR A 261 17.30 21.50 -28.66
CA THR A 261 16.76 22.20 -29.84
C THR A 261 17.90 22.74 -30.73
N SER A 262 19.02 23.16 -30.13
CA SER A 262 20.22 23.57 -30.85
C SER A 262 21.50 23.34 -30.03
N ARG A 263 22.68 23.63 -30.60
CA ARG A 263 23.98 23.49 -29.91
C ARG A 263 24.13 24.39 -28.68
N THR A 264 23.37 25.49 -28.59
CA THR A 264 23.39 26.41 -27.44
C THR A 264 22.44 26.00 -26.33
N HIS A 265 21.58 25.00 -26.56
CA HIS A 265 20.61 24.54 -25.58
C HIS A 265 21.07 23.26 -24.89
N ALA A 266 20.80 23.17 -23.59
CA ALA A 266 21.05 21.97 -22.82
C ALA A 266 19.94 20.92 -23.03
N SER A 267 20.32 19.64 -23.08
CA SER A 267 19.38 18.53 -22.97
C SER A 267 18.75 18.49 -21.57
N LYS A 268 17.45 18.22 -21.47
CA LYS A 268 16.75 18.02 -20.18
C LYS A 268 16.26 16.57 -20.05
N ARG A 269 15.88 16.17 -18.84
CA ARG A 269 15.11 14.95 -18.60
C ARG A 269 13.80 15.32 -17.94
N TYR A 270 12.71 14.71 -18.38
CA TYR A 270 11.43 14.83 -17.71
C TYR A 270 11.19 13.61 -16.83
N PRO A 271 10.98 13.80 -15.51
CA PRO A 271 10.86 12.73 -14.54
C PRO A 271 9.41 12.22 -14.45
N ILE A 272 8.86 11.68 -15.56
CA ILE A 272 7.45 11.27 -15.69
C ILE A 272 6.92 10.53 -14.46
N SER A 273 7.64 9.51 -13.98
CA SER A 273 7.25 8.69 -12.83
C SER A 273 7.00 9.50 -11.55
N PHE A 274 7.80 10.54 -11.34
CA PHE A 274 7.78 11.37 -10.13
C PHE A 274 6.79 12.52 -10.26
N ASP A 275 6.67 13.13 -11.44
CA ASP A 275 5.66 14.14 -11.69
C ASP A 275 4.26 13.53 -11.61
N LEU A 276 4.07 12.34 -12.18
CA LEU A 276 2.81 11.59 -12.11
C LEU A 276 2.45 11.16 -10.67
N HIS A 277 3.44 10.78 -9.86
CA HIS A 277 3.24 10.38 -8.47
C HIS A 277 2.48 11.44 -7.66
N TYR A 278 2.85 12.71 -7.80
CA TYR A 278 2.17 13.80 -7.10
C TYR A 278 0.67 13.85 -7.43
N TYR A 279 0.31 13.73 -8.72
CA TYR A 279 -1.09 13.71 -9.13
C TYR A 279 -1.82 12.49 -8.60
N LEU A 280 -1.25 11.29 -8.72
CA LEU A 280 -1.90 10.07 -8.26
C LEU A 280 -2.24 10.12 -6.76
N VAL A 281 -1.28 10.54 -5.94
CA VAL A 281 -1.50 10.63 -4.48
C VAL A 281 -2.60 11.63 -4.12
N ASN A 282 -2.64 12.78 -4.81
CA ASN A 282 -3.70 13.78 -4.60
C ASN A 282 -5.09 13.31 -5.05
N HIS A 283 -5.19 12.28 -5.89
CA HIS A 283 -6.45 11.67 -6.33
C HIS A 283 -6.82 10.41 -5.54
N GLY A 284 -6.24 10.23 -4.35
CA GLY A 284 -6.64 9.16 -3.42
C GLY A 284 -5.95 7.82 -3.65
N TRP A 285 -4.89 7.78 -4.46
CA TRP A 285 -4.00 6.63 -4.51
C TRP A 285 -3.00 6.67 -3.36
N GLU A 286 -2.79 5.55 -2.70
CA GLU A 286 -1.71 5.38 -1.72
C GLU A 286 -0.50 4.78 -2.43
N PHE A 287 0.66 5.43 -2.33
CA PHE A 287 1.90 4.87 -2.83
C PHE A 287 2.37 3.73 -1.93
N ILE A 288 2.63 2.57 -2.53
CA ILE A 288 3.02 1.34 -1.81
C ILE A 288 4.50 1.04 -2.02
N ASP A 289 4.98 1.07 -3.27
CA ASP A 289 6.36 0.70 -3.60
C ASP A 289 6.80 1.26 -4.96
N ASP A 290 8.11 1.39 -5.15
CA ASP A 290 8.77 1.66 -6.42
C ASP A 290 9.64 0.47 -6.85
N ILE A 291 9.07 -0.38 -7.70
CA ILE A 291 9.82 -1.49 -8.27
C ILE A 291 10.69 -0.97 -9.43
N ILE A 292 11.98 -1.26 -9.36
CA ILE A 292 12.97 -0.87 -10.37
C ILE A 292 13.14 -2.02 -11.36
N TRP A 293 12.67 -1.83 -12.59
CA TRP A 293 13.01 -2.73 -13.68
C TRP A 293 14.41 -2.36 -14.23
N LEU A 294 15.38 -3.22 -13.94
CA LEU A 294 16.76 -3.08 -14.36
C LEU A 294 17.02 -3.90 -15.61
N LYS A 295 17.32 -3.19 -16.71
CA LYS A 295 17.67 -3.78 -18.01
C LYS A 295 19.19 -3.96 -18.13
N PRO A 296 19.66 -4.89 -18.97
CA PRO A 296 21.08 -4.97 -19.32
C PRO A 296 21.58 -3.68 -19.97
N GLU A 297 22.80 -3.25 -19.64
CA GLU A 297 23.36 -2.01 -20.19
C GLU A 297 23.49 -2.03 -21.72
N SER A 298 23.72 -3.21 -22.31
CA SER A 298 23.77 -3.42 -23.76
C SER A 298 22.45 -3.11 -24.48
N SER A 299 21.33 -3.07 -23.76
CA SER A 299 19.99 -2.85 -24.33
C SER A 299 19.58 -1.38 -24.41
N VAL A 300 20.40 -0.45 -23.90
CA VAL A 300 20.07 0.98 -23.85
C VAL A 300 21.03 1.84 -24.66
N LYS A 301 20.57 3.02 -25.08
CA LYS A 301 21.40 3.96 -25.85
C LYS A 301 22.60 4.41 -25.03
N ASN A 302 23.80 4.32 -25.61
CA ASN A 302 25.03 4.82 -25.00
C ASN A 302 25.02 6.36 -24.92
N ARG A 303 25.10 6.89 -23.70
CA ARG A 303 25.12 8.32 -23.36
C ARG A 303 26.47 8.77 -22.81
N ASN A 304 27.36 7.82 -22.53
CA ASN A 304 28.64 8.05 -21.88
C ASN A 304 29.79 8.23 -22.88
N GLY A 305 29.53 8.08 -24.19
CA GLY A 305 30.56 8.11 -25.25
C GLY A 305 31.52 9.31 -25.20
N GLY A 306 30.99 10.52 -25.02
CA GLY A 306 31.85 11.72 -24.90
C GLY A 306 32.70 11.71 -23.63
N PHE A 307 32.10 11.39 -22.49
CA PHE A 307 32.82 11.35 -21.21
C PHE A 307 33.88 10.25 -21.18
N LEU A 308 33.67 9.11 -21.86
CA LEU A 308 34.70 8.08 -22.04
C LEU A 308 35.99 8.64 -22.68
N GLN A 309 35.86 9.60 -23.62
CA GLN A 309 36.99 10.19 -24.33
C GLN A 309 37.74 11.22 -23.48
N HIS A 310 37.02 12.14 -22.83
CA HIS A 310 37.65 13.34 -22.26
C HIS A 310 37.65 13.38 -20.71
N ARG A 311 36.82 12.57 -20.03
CA ARG A 311 36.76 12.44 -18.54
C ARG A 311 36.66 13.76 -17.76
N LYS A 312 36.05 14.79 -18.35
CA LYS A 312 35.96 16.13 -17.73
C LYS A 312 34.79 16.17 -16.75
N PRO A 313 34.96 16.77 -15.55
CA PRO A 313 33.85 17.03 -14.63
C PRO A 313 32.67 17.75 -15.30
N LEU A 314 31.46 17.61 -14.75
CA LEU A 314 30.18 18.12 -15.27
C LEU A 314 29.62 17.46 -16.54
N ALA A 315 30.41 16.62 -17.23
CA ALA A 315 29.97 15.94 -18.44
C ALA A 315 29.54 14.48 -18.24
N TYR A 316 29.64 13.95 -17.02
CA TYR A 316 29.25 12.57 -16.72
C TYR A 316 27.74 12.37 -16.86
N LYS A 317 27.34 11.52 -17.81
CA LYS A 317 25.94 11.16 -18.08
C LYS A 317 25.84 9.64 -18.25
N PRO A 318 25.45 8.89 -17.21
CA PRO A 318 25.40 7.43 -17.30
C PRO A 318 24.30 6.94 -18.25
N ASN A 319 24.45 5.71 -18.71
CA ASN A 319 23.43 4.98 -19.46
C ASN A 319 22.20 4.76 -18.57
N ALA A 320 21.01 5.07 -19.08
CA ALA A 320 19.77 4.95 -18.31
C ALA A 320 19.20 3.53 -18.48
N VAL A 321 19.58 2.64 -17.56
CA VAL A 321 19.25 1.20 -17.60
C VAL A 321 17.99 0.83 -16.81
N THR A 322 17.34 1.80 -16.17
CA THR A 322 16.20 1.56 -15.29
C THR A 322 14.89 2.12 -15.83
N GLU A 323 13.81 1.42 -15.57
CA GLU A 323 12.44 1.93 -15.58
C GLU A 323 11.79 1.68 -14.21
N TYR A 324 10.70 2.38 -13.93
CA TYR A 324 9.97 2.27 -12.68
C TYR A 324 8.63 1.60 -12.93
N LEU A 325 8.26 0.69 -12.04
CA LEU A 325 6.92 0.18 -11.86
C LEU A 325 6.42 0.77 -10.54
N MET A 326 5.72 1.89 -10.65
CA MET A 326 5.18 2.60 -9.50
C MET A 326 3.92 1.88 -9.04
N VAL A 327 3.93 1.36 -7.81
CA VAL A 327 2.84 0.56 -7.24
C VAL A 327 1.99 1.44 -6.33
N TYR A 328 0.71 1.52 -6.66
CA TYR A 328 -0.29 2.26 -5.91
C TYR A 328 -1.42 1.35 -5.48
N ARG A 329 -2.10 1.73 -4.40
CA ARG A 329 -3.31 1.07 -3.90
C ARG A 329 -4.42 2.09 -3.72
N LYS A 330 -5.65 1.74 -4.10
CA LYS A 330 -6.82 2.57 -3.79
C LYS A 330 -7.00 2.61 -2.27
N GLU A 331 -7.17 3.81 -1.72
CA GLU A 331 -7.29 4.05 -0.27
C GLU A 331 -8.18 3.01 0.44
N THR A 332 -7.73 2.50 1.57
CA THR A 332 -8.53 1.61 2.42
C THR A 332 -8.04 1.62 3.86
N ASP A 333 -8.99 1.63 4.79
CA ASP A 333 -8.75 1.44 6.22
C ASP A 333 -8.67 -0.04 6.62
N LYS A 334 -8.94 -0.95 5.68
CA LYS A 334 -8.98 -2.39 5.92
C LYS A 334 -7.56 -2.95 5.95
N LEU A 335 -7.37 -3.95 6.81
CA LEU A 335 -6.12 -4.71 6.86
C LEU A 335 -6.01 -5.64 5.64
N LEU A 336 -4.79 -6.07 5.32
CA LEU A 336 -4.54 -6.94 4.17
C LEU A 336 -5.36 -8.25 4.23
N ASP A 337 -5.54 -8.81 5.42
CA ASP A 337 -6.31 -10.04 5.62
C ASP A 337 -7.79 -9.89 5.27
N TRP A 338 -8.35 -8.67 5.31
CA TRP A 338 -9.72 -8.41 4.85
C TRP A 338 -9.86 -8.72 3.36
N ASN A 339 -8.91 -8.29 2.52
CA ASN A 339 -8.89 -8.61 1.09
C ASN A 339 -8.78 -10.12 0.88
N MET A 340 -7.89 -10.79 1.61
CA MET A 340 -7.67 -12.23 1.48
C MET A 340 -8.93 -13.04 1.83
N LYS A 341 -9.60 -12.65 2.92
CA LYS A 341 -10.83 -13.32 3.41
C LYS A 341 -12.04 -13.16 2.48
N GLN A 342 -11.95 -12.35 1.43
CA GLN A 342 -13.01 -12.26 0.42
C GLN A 342 -13.03 -13.48 -0.50
N TYR A 343 -11.94 -14.26 -0.58
CA TYR A 343 -11.82 -15.39 -1.50
C TYR A 343 -12.06 -16.73 -0.82
N SER A 344 -12.45 -17.73 -1.61
CA SER A 344 -12.48 -19.12 -1.16
C SER A 344 -11.05 -19.62 -0.90
N GLN A 345 -10.94 -20.63 -0.02
CA GLN A 345 -9.64 -21.23 0.29
C GLN A 345 -8.94 -21.76 -0.97
N ASP A 346 -9.69 -22.37 -1.90
CA ASP A 346 -9.14 -22.90 -3.15
C ASP A 346 -8.48 -21.81 -4.00
N ILE A 347 -9.14 -20.65 -4.18
CA ILE A 347 -8.55 -19.52 -4.93
C ILE A 347 -7.30 -19.00 -4.23
N ILE A 348 -7.30 -18.93 -2.89
CA ILE A 348 -6.13 -18.50 -2.12
C ILE A 348 -4.96 -19.46 -2.36
N GLU A 349 -5.19 -20.76 -2.21
CA GLU A 349 -4.17 -21.80 -2.42
C GLU A 349 -3.64 -21.81 -3.85
N GLU A 350 -4.53 -21.75 -4.84
CA GLU A 350 -4.15 -21.73 -6.25
C GLU A 350 -3.42 -20.46 -6.69
N SER A 351 -3.64 -19.35 -5.99
CA SER A 351 -2.98 -18.08 -6.28
C SER A 351 -1.64 -17.92 -5.57
N LYS A 352 -1.25 -18.88 -4.70
CA LYS A 352 0.02 -18.81 -3.97
C LYS A 352 1.21 -18.70 -4.93
N VAL A 353 2.13 -17.82 -4.56
CA VAL A 353 3.42 -17.71 -5.23
C VAL A 353 4.32 -18.83 -4.71
N CYS A 354 4.33 -19.96 -5.41
CA CYS A 354 5.24 -21.06 -5.13
C CYS A 354 6.63 -20.83 -5.75
N GLY A 355 7.64 -21.43 -5.13
CA GLY A 355 9.04 -21.40 -5.59
C GLY A 355 9.78 -20.13 -5.19
N ASP A 356 10.91 -19.89 -5.87
CA ASP A 356 11.68 -18.67 -5.69
C ASP A 356 10.88 -17.44 -6.15
N TYR A 357 11.05 -16.34 -5.43
CA TYR A 357 10.47 -15.05 -5.77
C TYR A 357 11.49 -13.96 -5.54
N GLU A 358 11.29 -12.84 -6.23
CA GLU A 358 12.17 -11.67 -6.08
C GLU A 358 11.84 -10.96 -4.77
N SER A 359 12.75 -11.06 -3.80
CA SER A 359 12.60 -10.41 -2.48
C SER A 359 13.00 -8.93 -2.50
N SER A 360 13.67 -8.48 -3.57
CA SER A 360 14.07 -7.08 -3.77
C SER A 360 13.04 -6.31 -4.58
N ASN A 361 12.99 -4.99 -4.42
CA ASN A 361 12.29 -4.12 -5.35
C ASN A 361 13.05 -3.93 -6.68
N VAL A 362 14.24 -4.52 -6.87
CA VAL A 362 15.01 -4.45 -8.11
C VAL A 362 14.84 -5.71 -8.95
N TRP A 363 14.15 -5.60 -10.07
CA TRP A 363 13.84 -6.71 -10.97
C TRP A 363 14.72 -6.68 -12.21
N ARG A 364 15.55 -7.71 -12.37
CA ARG A 364 16.43 -7.89 -13.53
C ARG A 364 15.69 -8.69 -14.60
N ILE A 365 15.26 -8.02 -15.66
CA ILE A 365 14.48 -8.63 -16.74
C ILE A 365 14.99 -8.06 -18.06
N ASP A 366 15.26 -8.93 -19.02
CA ASP A 366 15.69 -8.52 -20.35
C ASP A 366 14.52 -7.92 -21.15
N PRO A 367 14.73 -6.82 -21.90
CA PRO A 367 13.69 -6.24 -22.74
C PRO A 367 13.38 -7.15 -23.94
N THR A 368 12.14 -7.12 -24.41
CA THR A 368 11.73 -7.80 -25.64
C THR A 368 11.62 -6.79 -26.80
N PHE A 369 11.94 -7.22 -28.01
CA PHE A 369 11.81 -6.40 -29.22
C PHE A 369 10.78 -7.01 -30.18
N ASP A 370 9.86 -6.19 -30.68
CA ASP A 370 8.94 -6.56 -31.75
C ASP A 370 9.09 -5.56 -32.91
N LYS A 371 9.05 -6.07 -34.14
CA LYS A 371 9.28 -5.28 -35.37
C LYS A 371 8.13 -4.32 -35.69
N ILE A 372 6.92 -4.62 -35.22
CA ILE A 372 5.67 -3.88 -35.48
C ILE A 372 5.36 -3.00 -34.27
N HIS A 373 5.54 -3.51 -33.04
CA HIS A 373 5.39 -2.74 -31.81
C HIS A 373 6.74 -2.54 -31.13
N THR A 374 7.31 -1.34 -31.24
CA THR A 374 8.70 -1.10 -30.78
C THR A 374 8.86 -0.90 -29.27
N ALA A 375 7.77 -0.94 -28.49
CA ALA A 375 7.76 -0.73 -27.03
C ALA A 375 6.93 -1.79 -26.28
N VAL A 376 7.15 -3.08 -26.55
CA VAL A 376 6.40 -4.17 -25.88
C VAL A 376 7.01 -4.49 -24.51
N PHE A 377 6.17 -4.61 -23.49
CA PHE A 377 6.57 -5.19 -22.21
C PHE A 377 7.11 -6.62 -22.37
N PRO A 378 8.18 -7.02 -21.66
CA PRO A 378 8.48 -8.43 -21.52
C PRO A 378 7.30 -9.15 -20.84
N ILE A 379 6.87 -10.28 -21.39
CA ILE A 379 5.79 -11.09 -20.79
C ILE A 379 6.11 -11.49 -19.35
N GLU A 380 7.40 -11.69 -19.03
CA GLU A 380 7.87 -11.99 -17.69
C GLU A 380 7.54 -10.85 -16.70
N LEU A 381 7.71 -9.59 -17.11
CA LEU A 381 7.38 -8.43 -16.29
C LEU A 381 5.89 -8.42 -15.96
N CYS A 382 5.03 -8.62 -16.97
CA CYS A 382 3.58 -8.72 -16.79
C CYS A 382 3.20 -9.89 -15.88
N ASN A 383 3.79 -11.07 -16.09
CA ASN A 383 3.52 -12.24 -15.28
C ASN A 383 3.83 -11.98 -13.80
N ARG A 384 4.95 -11.30 -13.51
CA ARG A 384 5.37 -11.01 -12.14
C ARG A 384 4.41 -10.06 -11.45
N VAL A 385 4.04 -8.96 -12.11
CA VAL A 385 3.05 -7.99 -11.58
C VAL A 385 1.71 -8.67 -11.32
N ILE A 386 1.17 -9.38 -12.31
CA ILE A 386 -0.16 -10.03 -12.18
C ILE A 386 -0.13 -11.07 -11.06
N LYS A 387 0.93 -11.87 -10.96
CA LYS A 387 1.07 -12.90 -9.92
C LYS A 387 1.16 -12.31 -8.51
N PHE A 388 1.77 -11.14 -8.33
CA PHE A 388 1.95 -10.51 -7.01
C PHE A 388 0.78 -9.64 -6.56
N TYR A 389 0.02 -9.05 -7.49
CA TYR A 389 -1.00 -8.05 -7.17
C TYR A 389 -2.43 -8.46 -7.54
N SER A 390 -2.68 -9.75 -7.89
CA SER A 390 -4.04 -10.26 -8.16
C SER A 390 -4.20 -11.74 -7.77
N TYR A 391 -5.43 -12.17 -7.51
CA TYR A 391 -5.81 -13.57 -7.37
C TYR A 391 -6.27 -14.17 -8.70
N LYS A 392 -6.28 -15.50 -8.83
CA LYS A 392 -6.91 -16.16 -9.97
C LYS A 392 -8.40 -15.77 -10.05
N GLY A 393 -8.89 -15.59 -11.27
CA GLY A 393 -10.26 -15.10 -11.53
C GLY A 393 -10.46 -13.59 -11.36
N ASP A 394 -9.46 -12.85 -10.88
CA ASP A 394 -9.52 -11.38 -10.85
C ASP A 394 -9.51 -10.81 -12.29
N LEU A 395 -10.06 -9.60 -12.43
CA LEU A 395 -10.08 -8.84 -13.67
C LEU A 395 -8.92 -7.84 -13.71
N VAL A 396 -8.00 -8.05 -14.66
CA VAL A 396 -6.82 -7.21 -14.90
C VAL A 396 -7.10 -6.23 -16.03
N PHE A 397 -6.87 -4.94 -15.78
CA PHE A 397 -7.09 -3.86 -16.73
C PHE A 397 -5.76 -3.31 -17.28
N ASP A 398 -5.73 -3.01 -18.58
CA ASP A 398 -4.69 -2.22 -19.22
C ASP A 398 -5.33 -1.08 -20.03
N THR A 399 -5.10 0.16 -19.59
CA THR A 399 -5.62 1.37 -20.24
C THR A 399 -4.97 1.63 -21.61
N PHE A 400 -3.76 1.08 -21.83
CA PHE A 400 -2.93 1.30 -23.01
C PHE A 400 -2.44 -0.05 -23.55
N GLY A 401 -3.39 -0.85 -24.05
CA GLY A 401 -3.21 -2.28 -24.29
C GLY A 401 -2.08 -2.64 -25.26
N GLY A 402 -1.72 -1.77 -26.21
CA GLY A 402 -0.64 -1.98 -27.17
C GLY A 402 -0.79 -3.33 -27.88
N SER A 403 0.24 -4.16 -27.87
CA SER A 403 0.19 -5.51 -28.46
C SER A 403 -0.56 -6.58 -27.63
N GLY A 404 -1.22 -6.20 -26.53
CA GLY A 404 -2.03 -7.09 -25.69
C GLY A 404 -1.24 -7.98 -24.73
N THR A 405 -0.01 -7.59 -24.38
CA THR A 405 0.89 -8.42 -23.55
C THR A 405 0.34 -8.66 -22.15
N VAL A 406 -0.29 -7.65 -21.55
CA VAL A 406 -0.94 -7.77 -20.24
C VAL A 406 -2.10 -8.78 -20.30
N GLY A 407 -2.94 -8.72 -21.34
CA GLY A 407 -4.02 -9.70 -21.53
C GLY A 407 -3.51 -11.14 -21.72
N ARG A 408 -2.42 -11.33 -22.48
CA ARG A 408 -1.79 -12.66 -22.61
C ARG A 408 -1.30 -13.18 -21.26
N ALA A 409 -0.62 -12.34 -20.49
CA ALA A 409 -0.13 -12.71 -19.16
C ALA A 409 -1.27 -13.04 -18.19
N ALA A 410 -2.33 -12.22 -18.17
CA ALA A 410 -3.52 -12.44 -17.35
C ALA A 410 -4.16 -13.79 -17.67
N ARG A 411 -4.44 -14.06 -18.95
CA ARG A 411 -5.02 -15.32 -19.42
C ARG A 411 -4.14 -16.52 -19.05
N ASN A 412 -2.83 -16.44 -19.29
CA ASN A 412 -1.89 -17.51 -18.96
C ASN A 412 -1.83 -17.83 -17.46
N LEU A 413 -2.12 -16.85 -16.61
CA LEU A 413 -2.14 -17.00 -15.16
C LEU A 413 -3.55 -17.29 -14.61
N GLY A 414 -4.56 -17.51 -15.45
CA GLY A 414 -5.94 -17.79 -15.02
C GLY A 414 -6.63 -16.57 -14.41
N ARG A 415 -6.34 -15.37 -14.92
CA ARG A 415 -7.05 -14.11 -14.62
C ARG A 415 -7.84 -13.70 -15.86
N TYR A 416 -8.95 -12.99 -15.65
CA TYR A 416 -9.63 -12.30 -16.73
C TYR A 416 -8.88 -11.01 -17.08
N PHE A 417 -9.06 -10.53 -18.31
CA PHE A 417 -8.53 -9.23 -18.70
C PHE A 417 -9.59 -8.34 -19.34
N PHE A 418 -9.35 -7.03 -19.23
CA PHE A 418 -10.04 -5.99 -19.97
C PHE A 418 -8.96 -5.06 -20.55
N LEU A 419 -8.97 -4.80 -21.87
CA LEU A 419 -7.97 -3.96 -22.51
C LEU A 419 -8.64 -2.86 -23.35
N THR A 420 -8.05 -1.68 -23.37
CA THR A 420 -8.41 -0.61 -24.31
C THR A 420 -7.22 -0.26 -25.19
N GLU A 421 -7.46 -0.09 -26.49
CA GLU A 421 -6.44 0.32 -27.45
C GLU A 421 -7.08 1.13 -28.58
N GLN A 422 -6.51 2.30 -28.87
CA GLN A 422 -7.05 3.22 -29.86
C GLN A 422 -6.62 2.83 -31.28
N GLU A 423 -5.37 2.39 -31.44
CA GLU A 423 -4.80 2.07 -32.75
C GLU A 423 -5.25 0.69 -33.23
N SER A 424 -6.04 0.66 -34.30
CA SER A 424 -6.62 -0.58 -34.85
C SER A 424 -5.56 -1.62 -35.25
N THR A 425 -4.39 -1.17 -35.69
CA THR A 425 -3.26 -2.05 -36.05
C THR A 425 -2.76 -2.89 -34.87
N TYR A 426 -2.80 -2.34 -33.65
CA TYR A 426 -2.44 -3.05 -32.44
C TYR A 426 -3.56 -4.00 -32.00
N VAL A 427 -4.83 -3.61 -32.15
CA VAL A 427 -5.98 -4.50 -31.91
C VAL A 427 -5.96 -5.70 -32.87
N ASP A 428 -5.63 -5.49 -34.14
CA ASP A 428 -5.50 -6.58 -35.11
C ASP A 428 -4.38 -7.55 -34.74
N ARG A 429 -3.29 -7.05 -34.15
CA ARG A 429 -2.26 -7.91 -33.56
C ARG A 429 -2.80 -8.71 -32.38
N MET A 430 -3.59 -8.09 -31.50
CA MET A 430 -4.22 -8.80 -30.38
C MET A 430 -5.15 -9.91 -30.85
N LYS A 431 -5.90 -9.74 -31.96
CA LYS A 431 -6.76 -10.80 -32.52
C LYS A 431 -5.98 -12.06 -32.88
N ILE A 432 -4.74 -11.93 -33.34
CA ILE A 432 -3.88 -13.08 -33.66
C ILE A 432 -3.53 -13.86 -32.39
N ASP A 433 -3.10 -13.16 -31.33
CA ASP A 433 -2.58 -13.81 -30.13
C ASP A 433 -3.67 -14.20 -29.09
N LEU A 434 -4.71 -13.39 -28.98
CA LEU A 434 -5.79 -13.54 -28.00
C LEU A 434 -7.07 -14.13 -28.61
N GLY A 435 -7.29 -14.00 -29.92
CA GLY A 435 -8.49 -14.53 -30.60
C GLY A 435 -8.52 -16.05 -30.75
N GLN A 436 -7.39 -16.74 -30.52
CA GLN A 436 -7.34 -18.20 -30.55
C GLN A 436 -7.77 -18.78 -29.19
N PRO A 437 -8.63 -19.82 -29.15
CA PRO A 437 -9.00 -20.50 -27.92
C PRO A 437 -7.78 -21.25 -27.35
N MET A 438 -7.68 -21.34 -26.02
CA MET A 438 -6.70 -22.23 -25.39
C MET A 438 -7.27 -23.65 -25.31
N LEU A 439 -6.39 -24.66 -25.36
CA LEU A 439 -6.78 -26.08 -25.30
C LEU A 439 -7.72 -26.42 -24.14
N PHE A 440 -7.64 -25.67 -23.04
CA PHE A 440 -8.40 -25.89 -21.80
C PHE A 440 -9.34 -24.74 -21.42
N GLU A 441 -9.46 -23.68 -22.25
CA GLU A 441 -10.42 -22.58 -22.06
C GLU A 441 -11.11 -22.23 -23.40
N PRO A 442 -12.39 -22.62 -23.57
CA PRO A 442 -13.10 -22.39 -24.83
C PRO A 442 -13.65 -20.97 -24.98
N LYS A 443 -13.60 -20.12 -23.94
CA LYS A 443 -14.14 -18.75 -23.99
C LYS A 443 -13.24 -17.85 -24.85
N LEU A 444 -13.75 -17.46 -26.01
CA LEU A 444 -13.07 -16.56 -26.95
C LEU A 444 -13.00 -15.13 -26.39
N THR A 445 -11.90 -14.45 -26.69
CA THR A 445 -11.76 -13.02 -26.44
C THR A 445 -12.73 -12.24 -27.32
N LYS A 446 -13.48 -11.30 -26.72
CA LYS A 446 -14.37 -10.40 -27.47
C LYS A 446 -13.56 -9.16 -27.87
N PHE A 447 -13.64 -8.80 -29.15
CA PHE A 447 -13.07 -7.56 -29.69
C PHE A 447 -14.23 -6.67 -30.09
N LEU A 448 -14.40 -5.56 -29.38
CA LEU A 448 -15.58 -4.71 -29.48
C LEU A 448 -15.20 -3.31 -29.95
N ALA A 449 -16.06 -2.72 -30.77
CA ALA A 449 -16.09 -1.27 -30.94
C ALA A 449 -16.75 -0.60 -29.71
N LEU A 450 -16.56 0.71 -29.56
CA LEU A 450 -17.15 1.48 -28.45
C LEU A 450 -18.68 1.30 -28.34
N ALA A 451 -19.39 1.35 -29.47
CA ALA A 451 -20.84 1.21 -29.51
C ALA A 451 -21.31 -0.14 -28.96
N GLU A 452 -20.65 -1.23 -29.36
CA GLU A 452 -20.97 -2.59 -28.89
C GLU A 452 -20.69 -2.74 -27.39
N PHE A 453 -19.58 -2.17 -26.90
CA PHE A 453 -19.27 -2.18 -25.46
C PHE A 453 -20.29 -1.36 -24.65
N SER A 454 -20.69 -0.18 -25.14
CA SER A 454 -21.67 0.67 -24.46
C SER A 454 -23.04 -0.01 -24.34
N GLN A 455 -23.46 -0.76 -25.36
CA GLN A 455 -24.71 -1.50 -25.33
C GLN A 455 -24.67 -2.62 -24.28
N LEU A 456 -23.59 -3.40 -24.23
CA LEU A 456 -23.44 -4.48 -23.23
C LEU A 456 -23.40 -3.95 -21.79
N SER A 457 -22.85 -2.74 -21.59
CA SER A 457 -22.86 -2.09 -20.29
C SER A 457 -24.27 -1.72 -19.83
N GLN A 458 -25.07 -1.14 -20.74
CA GLN A 458 -26.46 -0.76 -20.47
C GLN A 458 -27.37 -1.97 -20.20
N GLU A 459 -27.22 -3.05 -20.98
CA GLU A 459 -28.00 -4.29 -20.78
C GLU A 459 -27.80 -4.87 -19.37
N GLN A 460 -26.58 -4.77 -18.81
CA GLN A 460 -26.31 -5.23 -17.45
C GLN A 460 -26.86 -4.29 -16.36
N GLU A 461 -26.97 -2.98 -16.62
CA GLU A 461 -27.61 -2.06 -15.66
C GLU A 461 -29.11 -2.34 -15.54
N ASP A 462 -29.78 -2.66 -16.65
CA ASP A 462 -31.20 -3.02 -16.66
C ASP A 462 -31.48 -4.33 -15.91
N ASP A 463 -30.61 -5.33 -16.07
CA ASP A 463 -30.68 -6.62 -15.36
C ASP A 463 -30.48 -6.50 -13.84
N ASN A 464 -29.70 -5.52 -13.35
CA ASN A 464 -29.50 -5.31 -11.91
C ASN A 464 -30.64 -4.50 -11.25
N ASN A 465 -31.45 -3.79 -12.05
CA ASN A 465 -32.56 -2.96 -11.58
C ASN A 465 -33.90 -3.71 -11.52
N HIS A 466 -33.94 -4.99 -11.92
CA HIS A 466 -35.09 -5.89 -11.88
C HIS A 466 -34.85 -7.03 -10.89
#